data_AF-A0A1G1NJ21-F1
#
_entry.id   AF-A0A1G1NJ21-F1
#
_cell.length_a   1.000
_cell.length_b   1.000
_cell.length_c   1.000
_cell.angle_alpha   90.00
_cell.angle_beta   90.00
_cell.angle_gamma   90.00
#
_symmetry.space_group_name_H-M   'P 1'
#
loop_
_entity.id
_entity.type
_entity.pdbx_description
1 polymer ?
#
loop_
_entity_poly.entity_id
_entity_poly.type
_entity_poly.pdbx_seq_one_letter_code
_entity_poly.pdbx_strand_id
1 'polypeptide(L)'
;MSGIWPAFNASLNAASALLLTLGFVSIRRRRPREHAALMLTACAVSLAFLVSYLAYHARVGSVRFAGAGWIRPVYFAVLLSHTVLAVAVVPLVARALVLAFQKRLDAHRALARWTLPLWLYVSVTGVVVYWMLYRLPQ
;
A
#
# COMPACT_ATOMS: atom_id res chain seq x y z
N MET A 1 17.45 17.52 -6.03
CA MET A 1 17.30 16.21 -6.72
C MET A 1 15.81 15.89 -6.75
N SER A 2 15.26 15.58 -7.92
CA SER A 2 13.83 15.69 -8.26
C SER A 2 12.89 14.93 -7.31
N GLY A 3 12.15 15.66 -6.47
CA GLY A 3 11.10 15.13 -5.59
C GLY A 3 9.88 14.54 -6.33
N ILE A 4 9.94 14.45 -7.66
CA ILE A 4 8.91 13.89 -8.53
C ILE A 4 8.73 12.39 -8.27
N TRP A 5 9.83 11.63 -8.10
CA TRP A 5 9.75 10.18 -7.89
C TRP A 5 9.11 9.79 -6.56
N PRO A 6 9.51 10.39 -5.42
CA PRO A 6 8.84 10.10 -4.16
C PRO A 6 7.38 10.58 -4.13
N ALA A 7 7.08 11.74 -4.74
CA ALA A 7 5.70 12.22 -4.85
C ALA A 7 4.82 11.31 -5.71
N PHE A 8 5.37 10.78 -6.80
CA PHE A 8 4.70 9.80 -7.66
C PHE A 8 4.45 8.48 -6.91
N ASN A 9 5.43 7.98 -6.17
CA ASN A 9 5.26 6.78 -5.33
C ASN A 9 4.20 6.98 -4.23
N ALA A 10 4.16 8.17 -3.63
CA ALA A 10 3.13 8.52 -2.66
C ALA A 10 1.74 8.62 -3.30
N SER A 11 1.62 9.19 -4.51
CA SER A 11 0.32 9.29 -5.20
C SER A 11 -0.22 7.91 -5.61
N LEU A 12 0.64 6.97 -6.00
CA LEU A 12 0.24 5.59 -6.27
C LEU A 12 -0.29 4.89 -5.00
N ASN A 13 0.35 5.10 -3.85
CA ASN A 13 -0.15 4.58 -2.57
C ASN A 13 -1.49 5.20 -2.18
N ALA A 14 -1.64 6.51 -2.33
CA ALA A 14 -2.90 7.21 -2.07
C ALA A 14 -4.03 6.70 -2.99
N ALA A 15 -3.73 6.50 -4.28
CA ALA A 15 -4.67 5.94 -5.24
C ALA A 15 -5.05 4.50 -4.86
N SER A 16 -4.09 3.67 -4.45
CA SER A 16 -4.36 2.32 -3.94
C SER A 16 -5.28 2.35 -2.72
N ALA A 17 -5.01 3.20 -1.72
CA ALA A 17 -5.86 3.35 -0.53
C ALA A 17 -7.31 3.78 -0.90
N LEU A 18 -7.45 4.70 -1.85
CA LEU A 18 -8.75 5.13 -2.35
C LEU A 18 -9.50 3.97 -3.04
N LEU A 19 -8.84 3.25 -3.94
CA LEU A 19 -9.43 2.12 -4.66
C LEU A 19 -9.83 0.98 -3.70
N LEU A 20 -9.03 0.70 -2.67
CA LEU A 20 -9.37 -0.27 -1.63
C LEU A 20 -10.61 0.15 -0.84
N THR A 21 -10.67 1.42 -0.46
CA THR A 21 -11.82 1.98 0.25
C THR A 21 -13.09 1.91 -0.61
N LEU A 22 -13.01 2.32 -1.87
CA LEU A 22 -14.13 2.24 -2.82
C LEU A 22 -14.55 0.78 -3.04
N GLY A 23 -13.60 -0.15 -3.18
CA GLY A 23 -13.90 -1.56 -3.37
C GLY A 23 -14.56 -2.19 -2.14
N PHE A 24 -14.21 -1.75 -0.93
CA PHE A 24 -14.91 -2.12 0.30
C PHE A 24 -16.34 -1.59 0.34
N VAL A 25 -16.54 -0.33 -0.08
CA VAL A 25 -17.89 0.26 -0.18
C VAL A 25 -18.73 -0.47 -1.23
N SER A 26 -18.18 -0.81 -2.40
CA SER A 26 -18.89 -1.54 -3.46
C SER A 26 -19.35 -2.93 -3.00
N ILE A 27 -18.52 -3.69 -2.26
CA ILE A 27 -18.95 -5.00 -1.73
C ILE A 27 -20.02 -4.85 -0.65
N ARG A 28 -19.94 -3.82 0.22
CA ARG A 28 -20.98 -3.49 1.20
C ARG A 28 -22.31 -3.14 0.53
N ARG A 29 -22.27 -2.52 -0.65
CA ARG A 29 -23.44 -2.21 -1.50
C ARG A 29 -23.91 -3.41 -2.35
N ARG A 30 -23.38 -4.62 -2.12
CA ARG A 30 -23.68 -5.84 -2.89
C ARG A 30 -23.40 -5.71 -4.39
N ARG A 31 -22.36 -4.96 -4.77
CA ARG A 31 -21.90 -4.79 -6.16
C ARG A 31 -20.59 -5.54 -6.41
N PRO A 32 -20.63 -6.88 -6.57
CA PRO A 32 -19.42 -7.71 -6.64
C PRO A 32 -18.58 -7.48 -7.90
N ARG A 33 -19.21 -7.10 -9.03
CA ARG A 33 -18.49 -6.79 -10.28
C ARG A 33 -17.63 -5.53 -10.14
N GLU A 34 -18.20 -4.47 -9.57
CA GLU A 34 -17.47 -3.24 -9.27
C GLU A 34 -16.36 -3.50 -8.25
N HIS A 35 -16.63 -4.26 -7.20
CA HIS A 35 -15.63 -4.67 -6.22
C HIS A 35 -14.44 -5.36 -6.90
N ALA A 36 -14.69 -6.36 -7.75
CA ALA A 36 -13.63 -7.09 -8.44
C ALA A 36 -12.79 -6.17 -9.34
N ALA A 37 -13.43 -5.27 -10.10
CA ALA A 37 -12.72 -4.29 -10.92
C ALA A 37 -11.82 -3.39 -10.05
N LEU A 38 -12.37 -2.82 -8.97
CA LEU A 38 -11.63 -1.94 -8.06
C LEU A 38 -10.46 -2.65 -7.36
N MET A 39 -10.63 -3.92 -6.96
CA MET A 39 -9.56 -4.70 -6.33
C MET A 39 -8.44 -5.05 -7.33
N LEU A 40 -8.78 -5.37 -8.58
CA LEU A 40 -7.79 -5.61 -9.63
C LEU A 40 -7.03 -4.32 -9.97
N THR A 41 -7.72 -3.19 -10.09
CA THR A 41 -7.07 -1.89 -10.30
C THR A 41 -6.19 -1.52 -9.12
N ALA A 42 -6.64 -1.72 -7.87
CA ALA A 42 -5.82 -1.48 -6.68
C ALA A 42 -4.56 -2.34 -6.68
N CYS A 43 -4.67 -3.61 -7.06
CA CYS A 43 -3.53 -4.53 -7.20
C CYS A 43 -2.54 -4.04 -8.27
N ALA A 44 -3.04 -3.62 -9.44
CA ALA A 44 -2.20 -3.10 -10.51
C ALA A 44 -1.46 -1.81 -10.09
N VAL A 45 -2.15 -0.90 -9.40
CA VAL A 45 -1.56 0.33 -8.86
C VAL A 45 -0.50 0.03 -7.80
N SER A 46 -0.77 -0.92 -6.89
CA SER A 46 0.22 -1.35 -5.88
C SER A 46 1.44 -2.02 -6.51
N LEU A 47 1.27 -2.80 -7.57
CA LEU A 47 2.38 -3.38 -8.31
C LEU A 47 3.21 -2.30 -9.01
N ALA A 48 2.56 -1.32 -9.65
CA ALA A 48 3.23 -0.18 -10.26
C ALA A 48 4.04 0.63 -9.23
N PHE A 49 3.47 0.83 -8.03
CA PHE A 49 4.19 1.44 -6.91
C PHE A 49 5.43 0.62 -6.53
N LEU A 50 5.29 -0.69 -6.34
CA LEU A 50 6.41 -1.54 -5.93
C LEU A 50 7.55 -1.50 -6.95
N VAL A 51 7.22 -1.63 -8.24
CA VAL A 51 8.21 -1.56 -9.32
C VAL A 51 8.90 -0.20 -9.35
N SER A 52 8.13 0.90 -9.26
CA SER A 52 8.69 2.26 -9.26
C SER A 52 9.55 2.53 -8.03
N TYR A 53 9.12 2.10 -6.84
CA TYR A 53 9.85 2.20 -5.59
C TYR A 53 11.19 1.45 -5.64
N LEU A 54 11.18 0.18 -6.05
CA LEU A 54 12.39 -0.62 -6.17
C LEU A 54 13.35 -0.05 -7.21
N ALA A 55 12.83 0.41 -8.36
CA ALA A 55 13.66 1.05 -9.40
C ALA A 55 14.30 2.35 -8.90
N TYR A 56 13.56 3.18 -8.15
CA TYR A 56 14.09 4.38 -7.53
C TYR A 56 15.17 4.04 -6.49
N HIS A 57 14.90 3.06 -5.62
CA HIS A 57 15.82 2.66 -4.55
C HIS A 57 17.10 2.03 -5.09
N ALA A 58 17.02 1.26 -6.18
CA ALA A 58 18.18 0.71 -6.87
C ALA A 58 19.09 1.79 -7.48
N ARG A 59 18.53 2.96 -7.86
CA ARG A 59 19.29 4.07 -8.46
C ARG A 59 19.87 5.05 -7.43
N VAL A 60 19.11 5.37 -6.38
CA VAL A 60 19.44 6.43 -5.42
C VAL A 60 20.03 5.88 -4.12
N GLY A 61 19.88 4.57 -3.87
CA GLY A 61 20.26 3.95 -2.60
C GLY A 61 19.37 4.40 -1.44
N SER A 62 19.86 4.17 -0.21
CA SER A 62 19.12 4.53 1.01
C SER A 62 19.17 6.04 1.28
N VAL A 63 18.02 6.70 1.24
CA VAL A 63 17.89 8.09 1.70
C VAL A 63 17.93 8.10 3.24
N ARG A 64 18.91 8.81 3.82
CA ARG A 64 19.01 8.95 5.28
C ARG A 64 17.96 9.94 5.79
N PHE A 65 17.23 9.53 6.81
CA PHE A 65 16.36 10.44 7.57
C PHE A 65 17.21 11.35 8.46
N ALA A 66 17.20 12.66 8.21
CA ALA A 66 17.99 13.66 8.92
C ALA A 66 17.26 14.34 10.10
N GLY A 67 15.97 14.01 10.33
CA GLY A 67 15.23 14.53 11.48
C GLY A 67 15.81 14.10 12.83
N ALA A 68 15.83 15.04 13.79
CA ALA A 68 16.34 14.88 15.15
C ALA A 68 15.21 14.85 16.20
N GLY A 69 15.50 14.32 17.39
CA GLY A 69 14.53 14.25 18.50
C GLY A 69 13.46 13.16 18.34
N TRP A 70 12.27 13.39 18.91
CA TRP A 70 11.21 12.38 19.05
C TRP A 70 10.61 11.89 17.72
N ILE A 71 10.77 12.66 16.64
CA ILE A 71 10.25 12.30 15.31
C ILE A 71 11.00 11.12 14.68
N ARG A 72 12.28 10.94 15.03
CA ARG A 72 13.14 9.89 14.49
C ARG A 72 12.70 8.48 14.91
N PRO A 73 12.49 8.16 16.19
CA PRO A 73 11.99 6.83 16.57
C PRO A 73 10.58 6.56 16.01
N VAL A 74 9.72 7.59 15.93
CA VAL A 74 8.38 7.46 15.31
C VAL A 74 8.50 7.10 13.83
N TYR A 75 9.37 7.80 13.09
CA TYR A 75 9.62 7.51 11.68
C TYR A 75 10.09 6.06 11.47
N PHE A 76 11.07 5.60 12.23
CA PHE A 76 11.58 4.25 12.10
C PHE A 76 10.56 3.18 12.53
N ALA A 77 9.74 3.45 13.54
CA ALA A 77 8.66 2.54 13.94
C ALA A 77 7.63 2.37 12.81
N VAL A 78 7.19 3.48 12.21
CA VAL A 78 6.23 3.47 11.08
C VAL A 78 6.86 2.85 9.83
N LEU A 79 8.11 3.18 9.52
CA LEU A 79 8.81 2.62 8.37
C LEU A 79 8.98 1.11 8.52
N LEU A 80 9.42 0.64 9.68
CA LEU A 80 9.60 -0.79 9.95
C LEU A 80 8.27 -1.53 9.87
N SER A 81 7.22 -1.04 10.53
CA SER A 81 5.90 -1.68 10.48
C SER A 81 5.35 -1.70 9.06
N HIS A 82 5.48 -0.59 8.32
CA HIS A 82 5.07 -0.50 6.92
C HIS A 82 5.80 -1.54 6.06
N THR A 83 7.13 -1.61 6.13
CA THR A 83 7.92 -2.54 5.30
C THR A 83 7.61 -4.01 5.62
N VAL A 84 7.55 -4.37 6.90
CA VAL A 84 7.22 -5.76 7.31
C VAL A 84 5.82 -6.15 6.85
N LEU A 85 4.83 -5.28 7.08
CA LEU A 85 3.46 -5.54 6.67
C LEU A 85 3.30 -5.52 5.14
N ALA A 86 4.05 -4.69 4.41
CA ALA A 86 4.05 -4.67 2.96
C ALA A 86 4.48 -6.04 2.40
N VAL A 87 5.56 -6.61 2.93
CA VAL A 87 6.03 -7.95 2.55
C VAL A 87 4.98 -9.02 2.88
N ALA A 88 4.34 -8.94 4.04
CA ALA A 88 3.30 -9.88 4.45
C ALA A 88 2.01 -9.78 3.61
N VAL A 89 1.65 -8.59 3.14
CA VAL A 89 0.44 -8.35 2.34
C VAL A 89 0.54 -8.97 0.94
N VAL A 90 1.72 -9.01 0.33
CA VAL A 90 1.92 -9.58 -1.03
C VAL A 90 1.37 -11.01 -1.17
N PRO A 91 1.79 -12.01 -0.37
CA PRO A 91 1.25 -13.36 -0.46
C PRO A 91 -0.24 -13.44 -0.09
N LEU A 92 -0.72 -12.58 0.83
CA LEU A 92 -2.14 -12.52 1.20
C LEU A 92 -3.02 -12.05 0.03
N VAL A 93 -2.60 -11.00 -0.67
CA VAL A 93 -3.29 -10.48 -1.87
C VAL A 93 -3.25 -11.50 -2.99
N ALA A 94 -2.09 -12.11 -3.25
CA ALA A 94 -1.95 -13.17 -4.25
C ALA A 94 -2.91 -14.34 -3.96
N ARG A 95 -2.96 -14.80 -2.70
CA ARG A 95 -3.87 -15.87 -2.29
C ARG A 95 -5.34 -15.46 -2.43
N ALA A 96 -5.70 -14.23 -2.05
CA ALA A 96 -7.06 -13.72 -2.19
C ALA A 96 -7.52 -13.67 -3.65
N LEU A 97 -6.62 -13.29 -4.57
CA LEU A 97 -6.88 -13.32 -6.02
C LEU A 97 -7.06 -14.75 -6.53
N VAL A 98 -6.17 -15.68 -6.17
CA VAL A 98 -6.31 -17.11 -6.53
C VAL A 98 -7.66 -17.66 -6.06
N LEU A 99 -8.06 -17.38 -4.83
CA LEU A 99 -9.36 -17.81 -4.30
C LEU A 99 -10.54 -17.22 -5.07
N ALA A 100 -10.44 -15.95 -5.48
CA ALA A 100 -11.44 -15.29 -6.31
C ALA A 100 -11.55 -15.94 -7.70
N PHE A 101 -10.43 -16.24 -8.36
CA PHE A 101 -10.40 -16.93 -9.66
C PHE A 101 -10.93 -18.36 -9.57
N GLN A 102 -10.65 -19.07 -8.47
CA GLN A 102 -11.20 -20.40 -8.18
C GLN A 102 -12.67 -20.38 -7.77
N LYS A 103 -13.32 -19.20 -7.73
CA LYS A 103 -14.70 -18.99 -7.26
C LYS A 103 -14.94 -19.48 -5.83
N ARG A 104 -13.89 -19.62 -5.01
CA ARG A 104 -13.95 -20.03 -3.59
C ARG A 104 -14.25 -18.82 -2.70
N LEU A 105 -15.45 -18.27 -2.82
CA LEU A 105 -15.81 -16.98 -2.25
C LEU A 105 -15.82 -16.96 -0.71
N ASP A 106 -16.16 -18.07 -0.04
CA ASP A 106 -16.17 -18.11 1.43
C ASP A 106 -14.77 -18.03 2.01
N ALA A 107 -13.83 -18.80 1.44
CA ALA A 107 -12.42 -18.71 1.78
C ALA A 107 -11.83 -17.34 1.41
N HIS A 108 -12.21 -16.77 0.26
CA HIS A 108 -11.82 -15.42 -0.13
C HIS A 108 -12.28 -14.39 0.91
N ARG A 109 -13.54 -14.43 1.35
CA ARG A 109 -14.09 -13.51 2.37
C ARG A 109 -13.38 -13.66 3.71
N ALA A 110 -13.11 -14.90 4.14
CA ALA A 110 -12.40 -15.16 5.39
C ALA A 110 -11.00 -14.54 5.39
N LEU A 111 -10.28 -14.68 4.28
CA LEU A 111 -8.96 -14.08 4.11
C LEU A 111 -9.02 -12.55 3.96
N ALA A 112 -9.96 -12.05 3.15
CA ALA A 112 -10.12 -10.62 2.86
C ALA A 112 -10.41 -9.77 4.10
N ARG A 113 -11.02 -10.34 5.15
CA ARG A 113 -11.20 -9.68 6.45
C ARG A 113 -9.89 -9.23 7.10
N TRP A 114 -8.81 -9.95 6.85
CA TRP A 114 -7.46 -9.61 7.33
C TRP A 114 -6.64 -8.89 6.26
N THR A 115 -6.73 -9.34 5.01
CA THR A 115 -5.97 -8.73 3.90
C THR A 115 -6.35 -7.26 3.69
N LEU A 116 -7.64 -6.92 3.73
CA LEU A 116 -8.09 -5.56 3.47
C LEU A 116 -7.54 -4.52 4.46
N PRO A 117 -7.67 -4.68 5.80
CA PRO A 117 -7.12 -3.69 6.74
C PRO A 117 -5.59 -3.61 6.68
N LEU A 118 -4.89 -4.74 6.50
CA LEU A 118 -3.43 -4.72 6.34
C LEU A 118 -3.00 -3.99 5.07
N TRP A 119 -3.68 -4.25 3.95
CA TRP A 119 -3.39 -3.59 2.69
C TRP A 119 -3.66 -2.09 2.76
N LEU A 120 -4.79 -1.68 3.33
CA LEU A 120 -5.09 -0.27 3.59
C LEU A 120 -4.05 0.39 4.50
N TYR A 121 -3.64 -0.27 5.58
CA TYR A 121 -2.61 0.24 6.49
C TYR A 121 -1.31 0.53 5.74
N VAL A 122 -0.83 -0.42 4.93
CA VAL A 122 0.40 -0.26 4.14
C VAL A 122 0.23 0.89 3.14
N SER A 123 -0.87 0.97 2.40
CA SER A 123 -1.11 2.06 1.44
C SER A 123 -1.13 3.44 2.11
N VAL A 124 -1.78 3.59 3.27
CA VAL A 124 -1.82 4.87 3.99
C VAL A 124 -0.46 5.23 4.57
N THR A 125 0.20 4.28 5.22
CA THR A 125 1.53 4.51 5.83
C THR A 125 2.60 4.83 4.79
N GLY A 126 2.49 4.34 3.55
CA GLY A 126 3.38 4.74 2.46
C GLY A 126 3.33 6.24 2.15
N VAL A 127 2.13 6.84 2.22
CA VAL A 127 1.94 8.29 2.08
C VAL A 127 2.51 9.04 3.29
N VAL A 128 2.28 8.51 4.50
CA VAL A 128 2.81 9.09 5.75
C VAL A 128 4.33 9.12 5.75
N VAL A 129 5.00 8.02 5.36
CA VAL A 129 6.47 7.95 5.26
C VAL A 129 7.00 8.99 4.29
N TYR A 130 6.35 9.18 3.12
CA TYR A 130 6.71 10.26 2.19
C TYR A 130 6.57 11.64 2.84
N TRP A 131 5.45 11.90 3.51
CA TRP A 131 5.20 13.19 4.14
C TRP A 131 6.23 13.49 5.26
N MET A 132 6.53 12.49 6.10
CA MET A 132 7.55 12.62 7.14
C MET A 132 8.95 12.85 6.58
N LEU A 133 9.30 12.22 5.45
CA LEU A 133 10.63 12.32 4.87
C LEU A 133 10.85 13.62 4.08
N TYR A 134 9.81 14.14 3.40
CA TYR A 134 9.96 15.24 2.43
C TYR A 134 9.17 16.52 2.75
N ARG A 135 8.22 16.50 3.70
CA ARG A 135 7.36 17.66 4.01
C ARG A 135 7.45 18.14 5.45
N LEU A 136 7.93 17.33 6.38
CA LEU A 136 8.19 17.83 7.74
C LEU A 136 9.38 18.80 7.72
N PRO A 137 9.27 19.97 8.40
CA PRO A 137 10.45 20.78 8.68
C PRO A 137 11.40 19.96 9.55
N GLN A 138 12.68 19.94 9.16
CA GLN A 138 13.74 19.23 9.88
C GLN A 138 14.58 20.18 10.70
#